data_AF-A0A3P7NFQ7-F1
#
_entry.id   AF-A0A3P7NFQ7-F1
#
_cell.length_a   1.000
_cell.length_b   1.000
_cell.length_c   1.000
_cell.angle_alpha   90.00
_cell.angle_beta   90.00
_cell.angle_gamma   90.00
#
_symmetry.space_group_name_H-M   'P 1'
#
loop_
_entity.id
_entity.type
_entity.pdbx_description
1 polymer ?
#
loop_
_entity_poly.entity_id
_entity_poly.type
_entity_poly.pdbx_seq_one_letter_code
_entity_poly.pdbx_strand_id
1 'polypeptide(L)'
;MRLTMFRKVSSNLNNSAAKLPTQVMRHGCAYFDEERNSPGRILTKIINDSSSLNKIMEQKLDLLIPAIICPAFSFIAAMYINWKMALLCSFQFPAYFIIRIVQIKEGTKRQREMVNEENNAANLATIVLSNMSTIKAYNLQEHFYSIFTKTLEPLAR
;
A
#
# COMPACT_ATOMS: atom_id res chain seq x y z
N MET A 1 23.15 -18.22 4.31
CA MET A 1 21.91 -18.24 5.12
C MET A 1 20.77 -17.42 4.51
N ARG A 2 21.00 -16.19 4.00
CA ARG A 2 19.99 -15.37 3.30
C ARG A 2 19.33 -16.09 2.11
N LEU A 3 20.12 -16.76 1.26
CA LEU A 3 19.61 -17.49 0.08
C LEU A 3 18.80 -18.75 0.42
N THR A 4 19.06 -19.43 1.54
CA THR A 4 18.36 -20.67 1.91
C THR A 4 17.00 -20.37 2.53
N MET A 5 16.91 -19.34 3.37
CA MET A 5 15.62 -18.87 3.90
C MET A 5 14.75 -18.29 2.78
N PHE A 6 15.34 -17.46 1.90
CA PHE A 6 14.66 -16.92 0.74
C PHE A 6 14.10 -18.02 -0.18
N ARG A 7 14.90 -19.06 -0.46
CA ARG A 7 14.47 -20.21 -1.25
C ARG A 7 13.38 -21.05 -0.56
N LYS A 8 13.40 -21.14 0.77
CA LYS A 8 12.37 -21.84 1.56
C LYS A 8 11.04 -21.08 1.58
N VAL A 9 11.07 -19.75 1.70
CA VAL A 9 9.87 -18.93 1.59
C VAL A 9 9.32 -19.01 0.16
N SER A 10 10.17 -18.82 -0.84
CA SER A 10 9.80 -18.89 -2.25
C SER A 10 9.16 -20.24 -2.61
N SER A 11 9.69 -21.36 -2.10
CA SER A 11 9.10 -22.68 -2.35
C SER A 11 7.74 -22.88 -1.65
N ASN A 12 7.54 -22.34 -0.45
CA ASN A 12 6.24 -22.37 0.24
C ASN A 12 5.19 -21.51 -0.48
N LEU A 13 5.59 -20.35 -1.02
CA LEU A 13 4.73 -19.47 -1.80
C LEU A 13 4.34 -20.13 -3.13
N ASN A 14 5.30 -20.72 -3.84
CA ASN A 14 5.04 -21.41 -5.09
C ASN A 14 4.07 -22.61 -4.90
N ASN A 15 4.23 -23.36 -3.81
CA ASN A 15 3.31 -24.45 -3.47
C ASN A 15 1.89 -23.98 -3.10
N SER A 16 1.75 -22.75 -2.59
CA SER A 16 0.45 -22.17 -2.28
C SER A 16 -0.22 -21.63 -3.54
N ALA A 17 0.54 -20.95 -4.41
CA ALA A 17 0.06 -20.46 -5.71
C ALA A 17 -0.33 -21.61 -6.65
N ALA A 18 0.39 -22.73 -6.63
CA ALA A 18 0.08 -23.93 -7.43
C ALA A 18 -1.26 -24.59 -7.08
N LYS A 19 -1.82 -24.33 -5.90
CA LYS A 19 -3.12 -24.87 -5.46
C LYS A 19 -4.32 -24.01 -5.90
N LEU A 20 -4.10 -22.74 -6.25
CA LEU A 20 -5.18 -21.82 -6.63
C LEU A 20 -5.90 -22.24 -7.93
N PRO A 21 -5.21 -22.65 -9.01
CA PRO A 21 -5.87 -23.07 -10.26
C PRO A 21 -6.75 -24.31 -10.06
N THR A 22 -6.28 -25.30 -9.29
CA THR A 22 -7.03 -26.53 -9.02
C THR A 22 -8.27 -26.26 -8.16
N GLN A 23 -8.22 -25.29 -7.24
CA GLN A 23 -9.41 -24.85 -6.49
C GLN A 23 -10.42 -24.12 -7.38
N VAL A 24 -9.95 -23.29 -8.31
CA VAL A 24 -10.83 -22.61 -9.27
C VAL A 24 -11.50 -23.59 -10.22
N MET A 25 -10.79 -24.63 -10.67
CA MET A 25 -11.34 -25.70 -11.51
C MET A 25 -12.43 -26.55 -10.84
N ARG A 26 -12.65 -26.43 -9.52
CA ARG A 26 -13.75 -27.12 -8.82
C ARG A 26 -15.10 -26.40 -8.95
N HIS A 27 -15.13 -25.18 -9.52
CA HIS A 27 -16.37 -24.47 -9.78
C HIS A 27 -17.10 -25.12 -10.99
N GLY A 28 -18.43 -25.18 -10.94
CA GLY A 28 -19.24 -25.83 -11.98
C GLY A 28 -19.14 -25.14 -13.36
N CYS A 29 -19.45 -25.86 -14.44
CA CYS A 29 -19.32 -25.37 -15.82
C CYS A 29 -20.14 -24.08 -16.09
N ALA A 30 -21.30 -23.94 -15.46
CA ALA A 30 -22.13 -22.74 -15.53
C ALA A 30 -21.45 -21.45 -15.01
N TYR A 31 -20.42 -21.56 -14.14
CA TYR A 31 -19.66 -20.42 -13.63
C TYR A 31 -18.68 -19.84 -14.67
N PHE A 32 -18.22 -20.66 -15.61
CA PHE A 32 -17.25 -20.27 -16.65
C PHE A 32 -17.92 -19.83 -17.97
N ASP A 33 -19.22 -20.06 -18.09
CA ASP A 33 -20.02 -19.74 -19.28
C ASP A 33 -20.48 -18.26 -19.30
N GLU A 34 -20.42 -17.60 -18.14
CA GLU A 34 -20.65 -16.16 -18.05
C GLU A 34 -19.48 -15.41 -18.73
N GLU A 35 -19.77 -14.50 -19.67
CA GLU A 35 -18.77 -13.71 -20.41
C GLU A 35 -17.82 -12.94 -19.47
N ARG A 36 -18.30 -12.66 -18.24
CA ARG A 36 -17.51 -12.04 -17.17
C ARG A 36 -16.46 -12.97 -16.54
N ASN A 37 -16.57 -14.28 -16.70
CA ASN A 37 -15.78 -15.30 -16.00
C ASN A 37 -15.04 -16.24 -16.96
N SER A 38 -14.69 -15.74 -18.16
CA SER A 38 -13.89 -16.51 -19.11
C SER A 38 -12.62 -17.09 -18.43
N PRO A 39 -12.35 -18.39 -18.59
CA PRO A 39 -11.27 -19.09 -17.88
C PRO A 39 -9.89 -18.48 -18.14
N GLY A 40 -9.65 -17.93 -19.33
CA GLY A 40 -8.40 -17.25 -19.65
C GLY A 40 -8.20 -15.94 -18.87
N ARG A 41 -9.27 -15.18 -18.63
CA ARG A 41 -9.20 -13.93 -17.86
C ARG A 41 -9.02 -14.19 -16.37
N ILE A 42 -9.70 -15.20 -15.83
CA ILE A 42 -9.53 -15.63 -14.45
C ILE A 42 -8.10 -16.13 -14.22
N LEU A 43 -7.60 -16.99 -15.11
CA LEU A 43 -6.22 -17.50 -15.03
C LEU A 43 -5.19 -16.38 -15.10
N THR A 44 -5.34 -15.44 -16.03
CA THR A 44 -4.43 -14.29 -16.16
C THR A 44 -4.46 -13.42 -14.91
N LYS A 45 -5.64 -13.19 -14.33
CA LYS A 45 -5.77 -12.45 -13.08
C LYS A 45 -5.06 -13.17 -11.92
N ILE A 46 -5.25 -14.48 -11.78
CA ILE A 46 -4.60 -15.28 -10.74
C ILE A 46 -3.08 -15.26 -10.90
N ILE A 47 -2.57 -15.38 -12.14
CA ILE A 47 -1.14 -15.33 -12.44
C ILE A 47 -0.57 -13.94 -12.09
N ASN A 48 -1.27 -12.87 -12.48
CA ASN A 48 -0.85 -11.49 -12.20
C ASN A 48 -0.87 -11.18 -10.71
N ASP A 49 -1.93 -11.59 -10.00
CA ASP A 49 -2.03 -11.40 -8.56
C ASP A 49 -0.97 -12.22 -7.83
N SER A 50 -0.74 -13.48 -8.22
CA SER A 50 0.29 -14.35 -7.61
C SER A 50 1.69 -13.81 -7.83
N SER A 51 2.00 -13.34 -9.05
CA SER A 51 3.32 -12.77 -9.36
C SER A 51 3.56 -11.44 -8.64
N SER A 52 2.52 -10.61 -8.50
CA SER A 52 2.59 -9.34 -7.76
C SER A 52 2.77 -9.58 -6.27
N LEU A 53 2.03 -10.53 -5.69
CA LEU A 53 2.19 -10.92 -4.29
C LEU A 53 3.57 -11.49 -4.01
N ASN A 54 4.10 -12.35 -4.88
CA ASN A 54 5.44 -12.89 -4.72
C ASN A 54 6.50 -11.78 -4.74
N LYS A 55 6.40 -10.82 -5.67
CA LYS A 55 7.32 -9.67 -5.75
C LYS A 55 7.25 -8.79 -4.50
N ILE A 56 6.05 -8.47 -4.02
CA ILE A 56 5.87 -7.67 -2.81
C ILE A 56 6.45 -8.42 -1.60
N MET A 57 6.19 -9.71 -1.47
CA MET A 57 6.71 -10.51 -0.37
C MET A 57 8.23 -10.62 -0.42
N GLU A 58 8.82 -10.82 -1.60
CA GLU A 58 10.27 -10.82 -1.81
C GLU A 58 10.90 -9.50 -1.35
N GLN A 59 10.36 -8.37 -1.81
CA GLN A 59 10.85 -7.05 -1.43
C GLN A 59 10.66 -6.75 0.05
N LYS A 60 9.50 -7.11 0.63
CA LYS A 60 9.22 -6.86 2.04
C LYS A 60 10.09 -7.74 2.93
N LEU A 61 10.22 -9.02 2.64
CA LEU A 61 11.05 -9.94 3.45
C LEU A 61 12.52 -9.56 3.44
N ASP A 62 13.03 -9.13 2.28
CA ASP A 62 14.43 -8.73 2.15
C ASP A 62 14.75 -7.51 3.03
N LEU A 63 13.78 -6.62 3.24
CA LEU A 63 13.93 -5.47 4.12
C LEU A 63 13.60 -5.80 5.59
N LEU A 64 12.59 -6.62 5.84
CA LEU A 64 12.04 -6.85 7.18
C LEU A 64 12.94 -7.75 8.04
N ILE A 65 13.58 -8.76 7.44
CA ILE A 65 14.51 -9.66 8.12
C ILE A 65 15.72 -8.90 8.71
N PRO A 66 16.51 -8.15 7.92
CA PRO A 66 17.63 -7.39 8.47
C PRO A 66 17.19 -6.25 9.39
N ALA A 67 16.01 -5.64 9.14
CA ALA A 67 15.49 -4.59 10.01
C ALA A 67 15.23 -5.06 11.46
N ILE A 68 15.01 -6.35 11.70
CA ILE A 68 14.85 -6.91 13.05
C ILE A 68 16.19 -7.39 13.61
N ILE A 69 17.00 -8.05 12.78
CA ILE A 69 18.25 -8.70 13.22
C ILE A 69 19.35 -7.67 13.50
N CYS A 70 19.50 -6.65 12.65
CA CYS A 70 20.54 -5.62 12.81
C CYS A 70 20.43 -4.84 14.14
N PRO A 71 19.26 -4.29 14.54
CA PRO A 71 19.15 -3.58 15.82
C PRO A 71 19.29 -4.53 17.01
N ALA A 72 18.79 -5.76 16.93
CA ALA A 72 18.99 -6.75 18.00
C ALA A 72 20.47 -7.07 18.21
N PHE A 73 21.20 -7.35 17.12
CA PHE A 73 22.64 -7.62 17.17
C PHE A 73 23.43 -6.40 17.67
N SER A 74 23.09 -5.20 17.21
CA SER A 74 23.71 -3.94 17.65
C SER A 74 23.48 -3.70 19.15
N PHE A 75 22.27 -3.95 19.65
CA PHE A 75 21.94 -3.79 21.06
C PHE A 75 22.73 -4.75 21.96
N ILE A 76 22.82 -6.02 21.55
CA ILE A 76 23.59 -7.05 22.26
C ILE A 76 25.08 -6.68 22.26
N ALA A 77 25.65 -6.31 21.12
CA ALA A 77 27.04 -5.90 21.01
C ALA A 77 27.34 -4.66 21.87
N ALA A 78 26.43 -3.69 21.93
CA ALA A 78 26.58 -2.49 22.76
C ALA A 78 26.59 -2.79 24.27
N MET A 79 25.79 -3.76 24.73
CA MET A 79 25.81 -4.21 26.12
C MET A 79 27.12 -4.89 26.52
N TYR A 80 27.74 -5.66 25.61
CA TYR A 80 28.98 -6.39 25.90
C TYR A 80 30.21 -5.49 26.03
N ILE A 81 30.31 -4.40 25.27
CA ILE A 81 31.51 -3.55 25.26
C ILE A 81 31.59 -2.69 26.53
N ASN A 82 30.51 -2.01 26.89
CA ASN A 82 30.48 -1.13 28.07
C ASN A 82 29.06 -0.97 28.61
N TRP A 83 28.70 -1.76 29.64
CA TRP A 83 27.37 -1.73 30.27
C TRP A 83 26.97 -0.33 30.78
N LYS A 84 27.94 0.50 31.18
CA LYS A 84 27.72 1.86 31.68
C LYS A 84 27.31 2.86 30.57
N MET A 85 27.83 2.69 29.34
CA MET A 85 27.44 3.51 28.18
C MET A 85 26.13 3.02 27.55
N ALA A 86 25.87 1.71 27.62
CA ALA A 86 24.63 1.10 27.14
C ALA A 86 23.39 1.61 27.91
N LEU A 87 23.51 1.84 29.22
CA LEU A 87 22.45 2.42 30.06
C LEU A 87 22.01 3.82 29.61
N LEU A 88 22.96 4.70 29.27
CA LEU A 88 22.66 6.04 28.73
C LEU A 88 21.94 5.96 27.38
N CYS A 89 22.41 5.07 26.51
CA CYS A 89 21.80 4.86 25.19
C CYS A 89 20.37 4.33 25.32
N SER A 90 20.14 3.38 26.24
CA SER A 90 18.82 2.81 26.51
C SER A 90 17.79 3.84 26.98
N PHE A 91 18.21 4.95 27.60
CA PHE A 91 17.31 6.04 27.98
C PHE A 91 17.00 6.99 26.82
N GLN A 92 17.94 7.18 25.89
CA GLN A 92 17.75 8.02 24.70
C GLN A 92 16.81 7.38 23.66
N PHE A 93 16.85 6.05 23.51
CA PHE A 93 15.99 5.31 22.58
C PHE A 93 14.47 5.54 22.78
N PRO A 94 13.89 5.41 23.98
CA PRO A 94 12.45 5.63 24.18
C PRO A 94 12.05 7.08 23.92
N ALA A 95 12.88 8.05 24.31
CA ALA A 95 12.64 9.47 24.01
C ALA A 95 12.58 9.73 22.50
N TYR A 96 13.54 9.18 21.74
CA TYR A 96 13.55 9.27 20.28
C TYR A 96 12.33 8.57 19.66
N PHE A 97 11.97 7.39 20.15
CA PHE A 97 10.85 6.61 19.63
C PHE A 97 9.51 7.35 19.79
N ILE A 98 9.28 7.98 20.95
CA ILE A 98 8.07 8.78 21.20
C ILE A 98 7.95 9.92 20.18
N ILE A 99 9.03 10.68 19.98
CA ILE A 99 9.06 11.80 19.02
C ILE A 99 8.76 11.29 17.60
N ARG A 100 9.32 10.14 17.20
CA ARG A 100 9.10 9.56 15.88
C ARG A 100 7.66 9.09 15.68
N ILE A 101 7.02 8.49 16.70
CA ILE A 101 5.61 8.11 16.62
C ILE A 101 4.73 9.33 16.41
N VAL A 102 4.97 10.42 17.16
CA VAL A 102 4.21 11.67 17.02
C VAL A 102 4.35 12.22 15.60
N GLN A 103 5.58 12.32 15.08
CA GLN A 103 5.83 12.80 13.71
C GLN A 103 5.15 11.93 12.64
N ILE A 104 5.21 10.60 12.76
CA ILE A 104 4.55 9.69 11.80
C ILE A 104 3.03 9.85 11.86
N LYS A 105 2.46 9.97 13.06
CA LYS A 105 1.02 10.14 13.25
C LYS A 105 0.52 11.45 12.66
N GLU A 106 1.24 12.54 12.89
CA GLU A 106 0.92 13.86 12.32
C GLU A 106 1.11 13.87 10.80
N GLY A 107 2.23 13.33 10.30
CA GLY A 107 2.49 13.22 8.86
C GLY A 107 1.44 12.38 8.13
N THR A 108 1.01 11.27 8.72
CA THR A 108 -0.03 10.40 8.13
C THR A 108 -1.40 11.07 8.11
N LYS A 109 -1.75 11.83 9.16
CA LYS A 109 -3.00 12.61 9.18
C LYS A 109 -2.99 13.67 8.09
N ARG A 110 -1.91 14.46 8.00
CA ARG A 110 -1.76 15.50 6.97
C ARG A 110 -1.80 14.91 5.56
N GLN A 111 -1.13 13.78 5.33
CA GLN A 111 -1.20 13.10 4.04
C GLN A 111 -2.61 12.63 3.70
N ARG A 112 -3.38 12.11 4.67
CA ARG A 112 -4.77 11.71 4.44
C ARG A 112 -5.67 12.90 4.11
N GLU A 113 -5.49 14.01 4.79
CA GLU A 113 -6.24 15.25 4.53
C GLU A 113 -5.95 15.77 3.12
N MET A 114 -4.68 15.87 2.75
CA MET A 114 -4.27 16.28 1.39
C MET A 114 -4.83 15.36 0.30
N VAL A 115 -4.73 14.05 0.48
CA VAL A 115 -5.28 13.08 -0.47
C VAL A 115 -6.81 13.18 -0.55
N ASN A 116 -7.49 13.49 0.54
CA ASN A 116 -8.94 13.66 0.55
C ASN A 116 -9.37 14.93 -0.21
N GLU A 117 -8.65 16.04 -0.03
CA GLU A 117 -8.88 17.30 -0.75
C GLU A 117 -8.63 17.13 -2.26
N GLU A 118 -7.53 16.47 -2.63
CA GLU A 118 -7.21 16.17 -4.02
C GLU A 118 -8.27 15.28 -4.68
N ASN A 119 -8.72 14.22 -4.00
CA ASN A 119 -9.77 13.34 -4.49
C ASN A 119 -11.10 14.08 -4.67
N ASN A 120 -11.44 15.00 -3.77
CA ASN A 120 -12.67 15.78 -3.88
C ASN A 120 -12.64 16.69 -5.11
N ALA A 121 -11.52 17.39 -5.35
CA ALA A 121 -11.34 18.21 -6.55
C ALA A 121 -11.39 17.38 -7.84
N ALA A 122 -10.72 16.21 -7.86
CA ALA A 122 -10.72 15.31 -9.01
C ALA A 122 -12.12 14.73 -9.31
N ASN A 123 -12.89 14.39 -8.27
CA ASN A 123 -14.26 13.91 -8.42
C ASN A 123 -15.17 15.01 -8.98
N LEU A 124 -15.08 16.23 -8.44
CA LEU A 124 -15.81 17.39 -8.97
C LEU A 124 -15.48 17.68 -10.44
N ALA A 125 -14.20 17.64 -10.82
CA ALA A 125 -13.79 17.77 -12.23
C ALA A 125 -14.45 16.71 -13.11
N THR A 126 -14.47 15.45 -12.64
CA THR A 126 -15.04 14.31 -13.37
C THR A 126 -16.55 14.47 -13.57
N ILE A 127 -17.27 14.93 -12.53
CA ILE A 127 -18.72 15.19 -12.61
C ILE A 127 -19.03 16.28 -13.65
N VAL A 128 -18.26 17.37 -13.63
CA VAL A 128 -18.44 18.50 -14.56
C VAL A 128 -18.12 18.08 -15.99
N LEU A 129 -17.00 17.38 -16.21
CA LEU A 129 -16.61 16.87 -17.52
C LEU A 129 -17.66 15.91 -18.11
N SER A 130 -18.19 15.01 -17.28
CA SER A 130 -19.21 14.04 -17.73
C SER A 130 -20.57 14.70 -18.04
N ASN A 131 -20.87 15.87 -17.50
CA ASN A 131 -22.17 16.54 -17.64
C ASN A 131 -22.07 17.92 -18.32
N MET A 132 -20.98 18.18 -19.04
CA MET A 132 -20.70 19.48 -19.65
C MET A 132 -21.82 19.95 -20.60
N SER A 133 -22.41 19.03 -21.38
CA SER A 133 -23.52 19.32 -22.28
C SER A 133 -24.77 19.79 -21.53
N THR A 134 -25.09 19.16 -20.40
CA THR A 134 -26.20 19.55 -19.51
C THR A 134 -25.93 20.92 -18.88
N ILE A 135 -24.73 21.16 -18.36
CA ILE A 135 -24.35 22.44 -17.74
C ILE A 135 -24.46 23.59 -18.76
N LYS A 136 -24.05 23.35 -20.01
CA LYS A 136 -24.17 24.32 -21.09
C LYS A 136 -25.62 24.56 -21.50
N ALA A 137 -26.46 23.52 -21.52
CA ALA A 137 -27.89 23.65 -21.81
C ALA A 137 -28.64 24.49 -20.77
N TYR A 138 -28.24 24.40 -19.49
CA TYR A 138 -28.81 25.18 -18.39
C TYR A 138 -28.10 26.51 -18.10
N ASN A 139 -27.07 26.87 -18.89
CA ASN A 139 -26.24 28.08 -18.68
C ASN A 139 -25.70 28.21 -17.24
N LEU A 140 -25.30 27.09 -16.62
CA LEU A 140 -24.82 27.00 -15.24
C LEU A 140 -23.28 27.04 -15.12
N GLN A 141 -22.59 27.49 -16.16
CA GLN A 141 -21.12 27.39 -16.25
C GLN A 141 -20.41 28.21 -15.16
N GLU A 142 -20.88 29.43 -14.87
CA GLU A 142 -20.30 30.26 -13.82
C GLU A 142 -20.44 29.64 -12.42
N HIS A 143 -21.59 28.99 -12.15
CA HIS A 143 -21.84 28.37 -10.86
C HIS A 143 -20.85 27.23 -10.58
N PHE A 144 -20.67 26.32 -11.54
CA PHE A 144 -19.71 25.22 -11.41
C PHE A 144 -18.25 25.71 -11.40
N TYR A 145 -17.92 26.76 -12.16
CA TYR A 145 -16.59 27.39 -12.13
C TYR A 145 -16.26 27.96 -10.73
N SER A 146 -17.23 28.59 -10.07
CA SER A 146 -17.06 29.12 -8.71
C SER A 146 -16.83 28.02 -7.67
N ILE A 147 -17.54 26.89 -7.79
CA ILE A 147 -17.39 25.73 -6.91
C ILE A 147 -16.04 25.06 -7.11
N PHE A 148 -15.59 24.94 -8.37
CA PHE A 148 -14.30 24.37 -8.71
C PHE A 148 -13.14 25.22 -8.16
N THR A 149 -13.22 26.54 -8.34
CA THR A 149 -12.22 27.48 -7.80
C THR A 149 -12.14 27.40 -6.28
N LYS A 150 -13.28 27.35 -5.57
CA LYS A 150 -13.32 27.16 -4.11
C LYS A 150 -12.72 25.84 -3.64
N THR A 151 -12.88 24.77 -4.41
CA THR A 151 -12.36 23.44 -4.06
C THR A 151 -10.85 23.34 -4.28
N LEU A 152 -10.30 24.14 -5.20
CA LEU A 152 -8.86 24.20 -5.49
C LEU A 152 -8.10 25.21 -4.60
N GLU A 153 -8.76 26.22 -4.06
CA GLU A 153 -8.18 27.21 -3.14
C GLU A 153 -7.36 26.60 -1.98
N PRO A 154 -7.83 25.54 -1.26
CA PRO A 154 -7.02 24.90 -0.22
C PRO A 154 -5.82 24.11 -0.75
N LEU A 155 -5.85 23.64 -2.01
CA LEU A 155 -4.76 22.88 -2.64
C LEU A 155 -3.68 23.78 -3.26
N ALA A 156 -4.00 25.04 -3.54
CA ALA A 156 -3.08 26.02 -4.13
C ALA A 156 -2.15 26.70 -3.10
N ARG A 157 -2.29 26.40 -1.81
CA ARG A 157 -1.55 26.98 -0.68
C ARG A 157 -0.47 26.05 -0.15
#